data_AF-A0A1T1I8Y9-F1
#
_entry.id   AF-A0A1T1I8Y9-F1
#
_cell.length_a   1.000
_cell.length_b   1.000
_cell.length_c   1.000
_cell.angle_alpha   90.00
_cell.angle_beta   90.00
_cell.angle_gamma   90.00
#
_symmetry.space_group_name_H-M   'P 1'
#
loop_
_entity.id
_entity.type
_entity.pdbx_description
1 polymer ?
#
loop_
_entity_poly.entity_id
_entity_poly.type
_entity_poly.pdbx_seq_one_letter_code
_entity_poly.pdbx_strand_id
1 'polypeptide(L)'
;MKKLVPDPPHQQRRDPDLDRANAHLLQSLKNTRPRPFGLRDAQGHALFAVQPGVNAEDALMHVALLLKCAEEVSDEITERASGIERGLIWSMVHSVEMARAVVEALLDGARTRD
;
A
#
# COMPACT_ATOMS: atom_id res chain seq x y z
N MET A 1 -27.42 30.12 -32.09
CA MET A 1 -26.72 28.85 -31.79
C MET A 1 -26.80 28.62 -30.29
N LYS A 2 -27.54 27.60 -29.83
CA LYS A 2 -27.62 27.28 -28.39
C LYS A 2 -26.30 26.64 -28.01
N LYS A 3 -25.44 27.36 -27.28
CA LYS A 3 -24.19 26.79 -26.78
C LYS A 3 -24.55 25.61 -25.88
N LEU A 4 -24.12 24.41 -26.30
CA LEU A 4 -24.21 23.22 -25.47
C LEU A 4 -23.29 23.46 -24.28
N VAL A 5 -23.86 23.61 -23.10
CA VAL A 5 -23.09 23.72 -21.87
C VAL A 5 -22.51 22.33 -21.60
N PRO A 6 -21.18 22.16 -21.47
CA PRO A 6 -20.61 20.88 -21.10
C PRO A 6 -21.16 20.42 -19.75
N ASP A 7 -21.54 19.15 -19.64
CA ASP A 7 -21.99 18.58 -18.38
C ASP A 7 -20.90 18.80 -17.30
N PRO A 8 -21.29 19.16 -16.06
CA PRO A 8 -20.34 19.28 -14.97
C PRO A 8 -19.62 17.95 -14.77
N PRO A 9 -18.32 17.97 -14.39
CA PRO A 9 -17.60 16.74 -14.13
C PRO A 9 -18.38 15.91 -13.12
N HIS A 10 -18.60 14.64 -13.42
CA HIS A 10 -19.10 13.67 -12.46
C HIS A 10 -18.06 13.55 -11.34
N GLN A 11 -18.15 14.42 -10.34
CA GLN A 11 -17.55 14.16 -9.04
C GLN A 11 -18.26 12.91 -8.55
N GLN A 12 -17.62 11.74 -8.70
CA GLN A 12 -18.03 10.52 -8.02
C GLN A 12 -18.20 10.90 -6.56
N ARG A 13 -19.46 11.08 -6.14
CA ARG A 13 -19.80 11.35 -4.74
C ARG A 13 -19.24 10.18 -3.97
N ARG A 14 -18.18 10.42 -3.20
CA ARG A 14 -17.63 9.44 -2.28
C ARG A 14 -18.77 8.95 -1.42
N ASP A 15 -18.95 7.63 -1.38
CA ASP A 15 -20.06 7.01 -0.67
C ASP A 15 -19.91 7.33 0.84
N PRO A 16 -20.86 8.05 1.46
CA PRO A 16 -20.76 8.44 2.86
C PRO A 16 -20.76 7.23 3.81
N ASP A 17 -21.34 6.10 3.40
CA ASP A 17 -21.30 4.87 4.20
C ASP A 17 -19.93 4.21 4.12
N LEU A 18 -19.24 4.30 2.98
CA LEU A 18 -17.84 3.89 2.84
C LEU A 18 -16.91 4.74 3.71
N ASP A 19 -17.12 6.05 3.76
CA ASP A 19 -16.31 6.95 4.61
C ASP A 19 -16.46 6.63 6.10
N ARG A 20 -17.68 6.32 6.54
CA ARG A 20 -17.95 5.87 7.93
C ARG A 20 -17.27 4.53 8.22
N ALA A 21 -17.35 3.58 7.30
CA ALA A 21 -16.71 2.28 7.44
C ALA A 21 -15.18 2.42 7.53
N ASN A 22 -14.58 3.27 6.69
CA ASN A 22 -13.16 3.56 6.73
C ASN A 22 -12.73 4.22 8.04
N ALA A 23 -13.49 5.19 8.54
CA ALA A 23 -13.22 5.81 9.83
C ALA A 23 -13.23 4.78 10.98
N HIS A 24 -14.20 3.86 10.98
CA HIS A 24 -14.26 2.78 11.96
C HIS A 24 -13.09 1.79 11.83
N LEU A 25 -12.68 1.47 10.61
CA LEU A 25 -11.50 0.64 10.35
C LEU A 25 -10.21 1.30 10.85
N LEU A 26 -10.02 2.59 10.56
CA LEU A 26 -8.85 3.36 11.02
C LEU A 26 -8.81 3.48 12.55
N GLN A 27 -9.95 3.54 13.23
CA GLN A 27 -10.00 3.48 14.69
C GLN A 27 -9.68 2.09 15.24
N SER A 28 -10.04 1.04 14.51
CA SER A 28 -9.78 -0.35 14.89
C SER A 28 -8.30 -0.73 14.68
N LEU A 29 -7.68 -0.19 13.64
CA LEU A 29 -6.25 -0.31 13.36
C LEU A 29 -5.48 0.66 14.25
N LYS A 30 -4.65 0.14 15.15
CA LYS A 30 -3.73 0.96 15.94
C LYS A 30 -2.50 1.35 15.11
N ASN A 31 -1.55 2.00 15.76
CA ASN A 31 -0.25 2.28 15.16
C ASN A 31 0.49 0.98 14.79
N THR A 32 1.28 1.07 13.74
CA THR A 32 2.20 0.02 13.29
C THR A 32 3.12 -0.45 14.41
N ARG A 33 3.54 -1.71 14.29
CA ARG A 33 4.54 -2.34 15.14
C ARG A 33 5.80 -2.69 14.37
N PRO A 34 6.92 -2.96 15.07
CA PRO A 34 8.12 -3.37 14.38
C PRO A 34 7.87 -4.71 13.71
N ARG A 35 7.87 -4.72 12.38
CA ARG A 35 7.67 -5.91 11.56
C ARG A 35 8.89 -6.11 10.67
N PRO A 36 9.77 -7.07 10.99
CA PRO A 36 10.90 -7.42 10.14
C PRO A 36 10.43 -7.96 8.78
N PHE A 37 11.09 -7.56 7.69
CA PHE A 37 10.80 -8.05 6.33
C PHE A 37 12.05 -8.02 5.43
N GLY A 38 11.94 -8.58 4.22
CA GLY A 38 13.02 -8.59 3.25
C GLY A 38 14.14 -9.59 3.56
N LEU A 39 15.29 -9.33 2.96
CA LEU A 39 16.48 -10.15 3.10
C LEU A 39 17.03 -10.13 4.54
N ARG A 40 17.72 -11.21 4.89
CA ARG A 40 18.45 -11.37 6.15
C ARG A 40 19.95 -11.33 5.92
N ASP A 41 20.70 -10.83 6.89
CA ASP A 41 22.16 -10.89 6.89
C ASP A 41 22.67 -12.33 7.15
N ALA A 42 24.00 -12.50 7.14
CA ALA A 42 24.63 -13.79 7.38
C ALA A 42 24.41 -14.32 8.81
N GLN A 43 24.00 -13.46 9.73
CA GLN A 43 23.71 -13.77 11.14
C GLN A 43 22.21 -14.04 11.36
N GLY A 44 21.38 -13.91 10.32
CA GLY A 44 19.95 -14.14 10.36
C GLY A 44 19.12 -12.93 10.81
N HIS A 45 19.72 -11.76 11.02
CA HIS A 45 18.98 -10.54 11.32
C HIS A 45 18.29 -10.02 10.06
N ALA A 46 17.04 -9.56 10.20
CA ALA A 46 16.36 -8.89 9.10
C ALA A 46 17.03 -7.55 8.81
N LEU A 47 17.23 -7.24 7.53
CA LEU A 47 17.83 -5.97 7.12
C LEU A 47 16.86 -4.80 7.27
N PHE A 48 15.56 -5.05 7.16
CA PHE A 48 14.52 -4.04 7.23
C PHE A 48 13.44 -4.40 8.25
N ALA A 49 12.83 -3.38 8.82
CA ALA A 49 11.63 -3.49 9.63
C ALA A 49 10.73 -2.28 9.41
N VAL A 50 9.42 -2.49 9.52
CA VAL A 50 8.44 -1.39 9.56
C VAL A 50 8.69 -0.56 10.82
N GLN A 51 8.72 0.76 10.68
CA GLN A 51 8.88 1.70 11.78
C GLN A 51 7.66 1.60 12.72
N PRO A 52 7.84 1.43 14.05
CA PRO A 52 6.72 1.33 14.97
C PRO A 52 6.15 2.69 15.35
N GLY A 53 4.83 2.80 15.48
CA GLY A 53 4.19 4.04 15.93
C GLY A 53 3.63 4.91 14.80
N VAL A 54 3.78 4.54 13.52
CA VAL A 54 3.04 5.18 12.41
C VAL A 54 1.55 4.88 12.56
N ASN A 55 0.68 5.88 12.47
CA ASN A 55 -0.76 5.68 12.51
C ASN A 55 -1.28 4.93 11.26
N ALA A 56 -2.49 4.38 11.35
CA ALA A 56 -3.05 3.54 10.29
C ALA A 56 -3.30 4.29 8.97
N GLU A 57 -3.70 5.56 9.03
CA GLU A 57 -4.02 6.33 7.82
C GLU A 57 -2.76 6.59 6.98
N ASP A 58 -1.70 7.11 7.60
CA ASP A 58 -0.42 7.36 6.93
C ASP A 58 0.21 6.05 6.41
N ALA A 59 0.15 4.99 7.22
CA ALA A 59 0.66 3.68 6.83
C ALA A 59 -0.09 3.11 5.61
N LEU A 60 -1.43 3.18 5.59
CA LEU A 60 -2.24 2.70 4.48
C LEU A 60 -2.08 3.56 3.22
N MET A 61 -1.84 4.86 3.36
CA MET A 61 -1.50 5.74 2.23
C MET A 61 -0.20 5.29 1.57
N HIS A 62 0.82 4.94 2.35
CA HIS A 62 2.05 4.37 1.82
C HIS A 62 1.86 2.97 1.21
N VAL A 63 1.00 2.13 1.79
CA VAL A 63 0.63 0.83 1.17
C VAL A 63 0.02 1.06 -0.21
N ALA A 64 -0.91 2.01 -0.35
CA ALA A 64 -1.52 2.33 -1.64
C ALA A 64 -0.49 2.79 -2.67
N LEU A 65 0.47 3.63 -2.26
CA LEU A 65 1.58 4.06 -3.12
C LEU A 65 2.45 2.87 -3.58
N LEU A 66 2.83 1.99 -2.66
CA LEU A 66 3.64 0.80 -2.98
C LEU A 66 2.92 -0.13 -3.96
N LEU A 67 1.64 -0.36 -3.76
CA LEU A 67 0.81 -1.18 -4.65
C LEU A 67 0.68 -0.54 -6.04
N LYS A 68 0.51 0.79 -6.10
CA LYS A 68 0.51 1.52 -7.37
C LYS A 68 1.85 1.38 -8.10
N CYS A 69 2.97 1.51 -7.40
CA CYS A 69 4.29 1.28 -8.02
C CYS A 69 4.44 -0.16 -8.53
N ALA A 70 3.89 -1.15 -7.83
CA ALA A 70 3.89 -2.54 -8.30
C ALA A 70 3.07 -2.72 -9.58
N GLU A 71 1.89 -2.07 -9.66
CA GLU A 71 1.02 -2.06 -10.83
C GLU A 71 1.72 -1.43 -12.05
N GLU A 72 2.27 -0.22 -11.91
CA GLU A 72 2.98 0.47 -13.00
C GLU A 72 4.19 -0.34 -13.52
N VAL A 73 4.92 -1.02 -12.62
CA VAL A 73 6.03 -1.90 -13.01
C VAL A 73 5.53 -3.16 -13.72
N SER A 74 4.38 -3.71 -13.31
CA SER A 74 3.74 -4.85 -13.97
C SER A 74 3.29 -4.52 -15.39
N ASP A 75 2.75 -3.31 -15.60
CA ASP A 75 2.34 -2.83 -16.92
C ASP A 75 3.56 -2.72 -17.85
N GLU A 76 4.64 -2.11 -17.38
CA GLU A 76 5.90 -1.97 -18.12
C GLU A 76 6.51 -3.35 -18.49
N ILE A 77 6.46 -4.34 -17.58
CA ILE A 77 6.87 -5.73 -17.86
C ILE A 77 6.03 -6.31 -19.02
N THR A 78 4.71 -6.14 -18.94
CA THR A 78 3.78 -6.73 -19.91
C THR A 78 3.90 -6.08 -21.28
N GLU A 79 4.12 -4.77 -21.33
CA GLU A 79 4.27 -4.01 -22.58
C GLU A 79 5.61 -4.27 -23.28
N ARG A 80 6.69 -4.55 -22.55
CA ARG A 80 8.04 -4.63 -23.10
C ARG A 80 8.57 -6.03 -23.39
N ALA A 81 7.87 -7.09 -22.95
CA ALA A 81 8.00 -8.53 -23.22
C ALA A 81 9.25 -9.00 -24.01
N SER A 82 10.45 -8.55 -23.60
CA SER A 82 11.72 -8.84 -24.30
C SER A 82 12.55 -9.90 -23.58
N GLY A 83 12.06 -10.38 -22.43
CA GLY A 83 12.66 -11.48 -21.66
C GLY A 83 13.78 -11.07 -20.70
N ILE A 84 14.12 -9.77 -20.61
CA ILE A 84 15.21 -9.23 -19.76
C ILE A 84 14.66 -8.28 -18.68
N GLU A 85 13.54 -8.64 -18.05
CA GLU A 85 12.87 -7.76 -17.07
C GLU A 85 13.05 -8.24 -15.62
N ARG A 86 14.06 -9.09 -15.38
CA ARG A 86 14.37 -9.62 -14.05
C ARG A 86 14.46 -8.51 -13.00
N GLY A 87 15.05 -7.36 -13.34
CA GLY A 87 15.13 -6.20 -12.44
C GLY A 87 13.76 -5.59 -12.13
N LEU A 88 12.89 -5.44 -13.12
CA LEU A 88 11.53 -4.94 -12.93
C LEU A 88 10.68 -5.90 -12.09
N ILE A 89 10.79 -7.20 -12.33
CA ILE A 89 10.11 -8.23 -11.52
C ILE A 89 10.53 -8.12 -10.06
N TRP A 90 11.83 -7.98 -9.79
CA TRP A 90 12.33 -7.80 -8.42
C TRP A 90 11.81 -6.50 -7.78
N SER A 91 11.78 -5.40 -8.53
CA SER A 91 11.20 -4.13 -8.06
C SER A 91 9.72 -4.28 -7.69
N MET A 92 8.91 -4.91 -8.54
CA MET A 92 7.50 -5.19 -8.27
C MET A 92 7.34 -6.07 -7.02
N VAL A 93 8.12 -7.15 -6.91
CA VAL A 93 8.09 -8.05 -5.74
C VAL A 93 8.43 -7.31 -4.46
N HIS A 94 9.45 -6.45 -4.47
CA HIS A 94 9.84 -5.67 -3.28
C HIS A 94 8.76 -4.66 -2.88
N SER A 95 8.10 -4.00 -3.84
CA SER A 95 6.96 -3.12 -3.57
C SER A 95 5.81 -3.86 -2.87
N VAL A 96 5.46 -5.06 -3.36
CA VAL A 96 4.43 -5.90 -2.75
C VAL A 96 4.85 -6.41 -1.36
N GLU A 97 6.10 -6.82 -1.20
CA GLU A 97 6.63 -7.28 0.09
C GLU A 97 6.58 -6.17 1.15
N MET A 98 7.00 -4.95 0.81
CA MET A 98 6.91 -3.79 1.69
C MET A 98 5.46 -3.47 2.06
N ALA A 99 4.54 -3.47 1.08
CA ALA A 99 3.13 -3.23 1.33
C ALA A 99 2.56 -4.25 2.32
N ARG A 100 2.87 -5.53 2.11
CA ARG A 100 2.48 -6.61 3.02
C ARG A 100 3.05 -6.42 4.41
N ALA A 101 4.33 -6.07 4.54
CA ALA A 101 4.96 -5.85 5.84
C ALA A 101 4.26 -4.75 6.64
N VAL A 102 3.87 -3.65 5.99
CA VAL A 102 3.13 -2.55 6.64
C VAL A 102 1.74 -3.00 7.09
N VAL A 103 1.01 -3.75 6.25
CA VAL A 103 -0.30 -4.31 6.65
C VAL A 103 -0.17 -5.25 7.84
N GLU A 104 0.81 -6.15 7.83
CA GLU A 104 1.07 -7.06 8.94
C GLU A 104 1.44 -6.29 10.22
N ALA A 105 2.24 -5.22 10.11
CA ALA A 105 2.58 -4.34 11.23
C ALA A 105 1.36 -3.65 11.85
N LEU A 106 0.40 -3.22 11.04
CA LEU A 106 -0.87 -2.63 11.51
C LEU A 106 -1.74 -3.67 12.20
N LEU A 107 -1.84 -4.87 11.63
CA LEU A 107 -2.61 -5.97 12.21
C LEU A 107 -2.00 -6.44 13.55
N ASP A 108 -0.67 -6.46 13.65
CA ASP A 108 0.03 -6.74 14.91
C ASP A 108 -0.24 -5.67 15.98
N GLY A 109 -0.35 -4.41 15.58
CA GLY A 109 -0.75 -3.32 16.48
C GLY A 109 -2.18 -3.48 16.99
N ALA A 110 -3.10 -3.88 16.11
CA ALA A 110 -4.51 -4.09 16.47
C ALA A 110 -4.75 -5.30 17.40
N ARG A 111 -3.95 -6.38 17.26
CA ARG A 111 -4.13 -7.63 18.02
C ARG A 111 -3.83 -7.52 19.52
N THR A 112 -2.91 -6.64 19.92
CA THR A 112 -2.67 -6.38 21.36
C THR A 112 -3.67 -5.38 21.89
N ARG A 113 -4.74 -5.92 22.45
CA ARG A 113 -5.58 -5.26 23.44
C ARG A 113 -5.01 -5.62 24.81
N ASP A 114 -4.05 -4.83 25.26
CA ASP A 114 -3.74 -4.67 26.68
C ASP A 114 -4.16 -3.26 27.08
#